data_AF-A0AAX1GB44-F1
#
_entry.id   AF-A0AAX1GB44-F1
#
_cell.length_a   1.000
_cell.length_b   1.000
_cell.length_c   1.000
_cell.angle_alpha   90.00
_cell.angle_beta   90.00
_cell.angle_gamma   90.00
#
_symmetry.space_group_name_H-M   'P 1'
#
loop_
_entity.id
_entity.type
_entity.pdbx_description
1 polymer ?
#
loop_
_entity_poly.entity_id
_entity_poly.type
_entity_poly.pdbx_seq_one_letter_code
_entity_poly.pdbx_strand_id
1 'polypeptide(L)'
;MFSLGKLFGGRDSAKVCAIKRLPEVYAEMVGETGQCRLKRLRADVGVFELHFVNADGEKYACQMTACVTGIDLVFAANNRSVLVSSPFTADKLRPVLDIAVADSPIPLI
;
A
#
# COMPACT_ATOMS: atom_id res chain seq x y z
N MET A 1 -19.87 18.60 -3.82
CA MET A 1 -18.54 18.17 -3.32
C MET A 1 -18.56 16.65 -3.19
N PHE A 2 -17.88 15.91 -4.08
CA PHE A 2 -17.81 14.44 -3.98
C PHE A 2 -16.89 14.08 -2.81
N SER A 3 -17.46 13.47 -1.76
CA SER A 3 -16.66 12.96 -0.64
C SER A 3 -16.06 11.62 -1.03
N LEU A 4 -14.73 11.57 -1.13
CA LEU A 4 -13.95 10.34 -1.30
C LEU A 4 -14.30 9.29 -0.21
N GLY A 5 -14.83 9.72 0.94
CA GLY A 5 -15.31 8.86 2.02
C GLY A 5 -16.47 7.92 1.65
N LYS A 6 -17.26 8.23 0.61
CA LYS A 6 -18.28 7.30 0.08
C LYS A 6 -17.70 6.23 -0.84
N LEU A 7 -16.54 6.48 -1.48
CA LEU A 7 -15.94 5.57 -2.47
C LEU A 7 -15.20 4.40 -1.82
N PHE A 8 -14.65 4.63 -0.63
CA PHE A 8 -14.05 3.58 0.20
C PHE A 8 -15.08 2.83 1.05
N GLY A 9 -16.39 3.08 0.93
CA GLY A 9 -17.43 2.19 1.47
C GLY A 9 -17.35 1.91 2.98
N GLY A 10 -16.88 2.86 3.79
CA GLY A 10 -16.67 2.69 5.23
C GLY A 10 -15.32 2.06 5.59
N ARG A 11 -15.03 1.99 6.90
CA ARG A 11 -13.73 1.61 7.47
C ARG A 11 -13.28 0.17 7.13
N ASP A 12 -14.19 -0.67 6.65
CA ASP A 12 -13.99 -2.10 6.41
C ASP A 12 -14.45 -2.57 5.02
N SER A 13 -14.42 -1.69 4.00
CA SER A 13 -14.64 -2.16 2.63
C SER A 13 -13.47 -3.02 2.13
N ALA A 14 -13.74 -3.88 1.14
CA ALA A 14 -12.71 -4.68 0.46
C ALA A 14 -11.51 -3.83 -0.01
N LYS A 15 -11.75 -2.56 -0.36
CA LYS A 15 -10.73 -1.61 -0.80
C LYS A 15 -9.84 -1.15 0.35
N VAL A 16 -10.42 -0.84 1.51
CA VAL A 16 -9.63 -0.52 2.71
C VAL A 16 -8.87 -1.74 3.20
N CYS A 17 -9.48 -2.93 3.13
CA CYS A 17 -8.81 -4.19 3.46
C CYS A 17 -7.60 -4.45 2.54
N ALA A 18 -7.69 -4.12 1.25
CA ALA A 18 -6.55 -4.22 0.33
C ALA A 18 -5.35 -3.39 0.81
N ILE A 19 -5.57 -2.14 1.25
CA ILE A 19 -4.50 -1.29 1.80
C ILE A 19 -3.95 -1.88 3.11
N LYS A 20 -4.84 -2.33 4.02
CA LYS A 20 -4.45 -2.95 5.30
C LYS A 20 -3.63 -4.23 5.12
N ARG A 21 -3.77 -4.92 3.99
CA ARG A 21 -3.09 -6.18 3.68
C ARG A 21 -1.66 -5.99 3.14
N LEU A 22 -1.28 -4.80 2.68
CA LEU A 22 0.05 -4.54 2.11
C LEU A 22 1.22 -4.98 3.01
N PRO A 23 1.20 -4.76 4.35
CA PRO A 23 2.25 -5.26 5.23
C PRO A 23 2.38 -6.79 5.26
N GLU A 24 1.25 -7.51 5.22
CA GLU A 24 1.24 -8.98 5.20
C GLU A 24 1.81 -9.49 3.87
N VAL A 25 1.40 -8.89 2.75
CA VAL A 25 1.94 -9.23 1.42
C VAL A 25 3.45 -8.99 1.35
N TYR A 26 3.93 -7.91 1.98
CA TYR A 26 5.37 -7.65 2.04
C TYR A 26 6.09 -8.72 2.86
N ALA A 27 5.56 -9.10 4.02
CA ALA A 27 6.13 -10.19 4.83
C ALA A 27 6.16 -11.53 4.07
N GLU A 28 5.15 -11.83 3.25
CA GLU A 28 5.16 -12.99 2.36
C GLU A 28 6.24 -12.90 1.27
N MET A 29 6.59 -11.70 0.80
CA MET A 29 7.61 -11.48 -0.23
C MET A 29 9.04 -11.59 0.31
N VAL A 30 9.31 -11.03 1.48
CA VAL A 30 10.68 -10.95 2.04
C VAL A 30 10.96 -12.03 3.09
N GLY A 31 9.93 -12.65 3.67
CA GLY A 31 10.11 -13.57 4.80
C GLY A 31 10.51 -12.82 6.07
N GLU A 32 11.50 -13.31 6.80
CA GLU A 32 11.95 -12.74 8.09
C GLU A 32 12.95 -11.58 7.94
N THR A 33 13.42 -11.26 6.74
CA THR A 33 14.51 -10.29 6.51
C THR A 33 14.05 -8.83 6.51
N GLY A 34 12.74 -8.57 6.41
CA GLY A 34 12.21 -7.20 6.37
C GLY A 34 10.85 -7.09 7.05
N GLN A 35 10.58 -5.92 7.65
CA GLN A 35 9.28 -5.61 8.23
C GLN A 35 8.62 -4.46 7.48
N CYS A 36 7.31 -4.55 7.27
CA CYS A 36 6.50 -3.44 6.80
C CYS A 36 5.40 -3.14 7.80
N ARG A 37 5.08 -1.86 8.00
CA ARG A 37 3.94 -1.40 8.81
C ARG A 37 3.16 -0.33 8.07
N LEU A 38 1.84 -0.47 8.07
CA LEU A 38 0.93 0.57 7.61
C LEU A 38 0.73 1.62 8.70
N LYS A 39 0.93 2.90 8.37
CA LYS A 39 0.67 4.03 9.26
C LYS A 39 -0.15 5.12 8.57
N ARG A 40 -0.74 5.98 9.40
CA ARG A 40 -1.45 7.20 8.99
C ARG A 40 -2.50 6.98 7.89
N LEU A 41 -3.14 5.81 7.87
CA LEU A 41 -4.22 5.51 6.93
C LEU A 41 -5.41 6.46 7.15
N ARG A 42 -5.68 7.29 6.15
CA ARG A 42 -6.88 8.11 5.99
C ARG A 42 -7.70 7.55 4.85
N ALA A 43 -8.48 6.52 5.14
CA ALA A 43 -9.27 5.78 4.15
C ALA A 43 -10.30 6.65 3.42
N ASP A 44 -10.76 7.72 4.07
CA ASP A 44 -11.68 8.71 3.51
C ASP A 44 -11.10 9.50 2.34
N VAL A 45 -9.78 9.67 2.27
CA VAL A 45 -9.08 10.38 1.18
C VAL A 45 -8.04 9.50 0.48
N GLY A 46 -7.93 8.24 0.88
CA GLY A 46 -7.03 7.27 0.28
C GLY A 46 -5.54 7.55 0.51
N VAL A 47 -5.17 8.25 1.58
CA VAL A 47 -3.76 8.58 1.88
C VAL A 47 -3.24 7.68 2.99
N PHE A 48 -2.03 7.16 2.85
CA PHE A 48 -1.39 6.31 3.87
C PHE A 48 0.14 6.31 3.74
N GLU A 49 0.82 5.72 4.71
CA GLU A 49 2.27 5.52 4.69
C GLU A 49 2.63 4.05 4.91
N LEU A 50 3.58 3.54 4.13
CA LEU A 50 4.23 2.25 4.38
C LEU A 50 5.60 2.50 5.00
N HIS A 51 5.84 1.93 6.17
CA HIS A 51 7.10 2.03 6.91
C HIS A 51 7.80 0.69 6.81
N PHE A 52 8.90 0.66 6.07
CA PHE A 52 9.76 -0.50 5.86
C PHE A 52 10.95 -0.45 6.82
N VAL A 53 11.38 -1.62 7.28
CA VAL A 53 12.58 -1.82 8.08
C VAL A 53 13.34 -3.01 7.49
N ASN A 54 14.62 -2.83 7.15
CA ASN A 54 15.47 -3.93 6.69
C ASN A 54 16.07 -4.73 7.86
N ALA A 55 16.84 -5.77 7.55
CA ALA A 55 17.49 -6.63 8.54
C ALA A 55 18.46 -5.86 9.47
N ASP A 56 19.09 -4.80 8.96
CA ASP A 56 19.99 -3.93 9.71
C ASP A 56 19.26 -2.92 10.61
N GLY A 57 17.93 -2.88 10.56
CA GLY A 57 17.10 -1.97 11.35
C GLY A 57 16.96 -0.56 10.76
N GLU A 58 17.49 -0.33 9.56
CA GLU A 58 17.32 0.92 8.82
C GLU A 58 15.87 1.08 8.38
N LYS A 59 15.39 2.32 8.36
CA LYS A 59 13.97 2.62 8.17
C LYS A 59 13.75 3.47 6.93
N TYR A 60 12.78 3.06 6.13
CA TYR A 60 12.30 3.83 4.99
C TYR A 60 10.79 3.99 5.09
N ALA A 61 10.29 5.19 4.80
CA ALA A 61 8.86 5.48 4.79
C ALA A 61 8.45 5.96 3.40
N CYS A 62 7.49 5.28 2.80
CA CYS A 62 6.89 5.66 1.53
C CYS A 62 5.50 6.25 1.76
N GLN A 63 5.29 7.49 1.35
CA GLN A 63 3.96 8.09 1.30
C GLN A 63 3.23 7.60 0.07
N MET A 64 2.01 7.08 0.27
CA MET A 64 1.21 6.51 -0.80
C MET A 64 -0.18 7.12 -0.85
N THR A 65 -0.75 7.09 -2.05
CA THR A 65 -2.15 7.39 -2.29
C THR A 65 -2.82 6.21 -2.98
N ALA A 66 -4.11 6.01 -2.70
CA ALA A 66 -4.97 5.05 -3.36
C ALA A 66 -6.26 5.76 -3.76
N CYS A 67 -6.61 5.74 -5.04
CA CYS A 67 -7.88 6.26 -5.52
C CYS A 67 -8.76 5.13 -6.06
N VAL A 68 -10.06 5.29 -5.90
CA VAL A 68 -11.05 4.30 -6.33
C VAL A 68 -11.52 4.66 -7.73
N THR A 69 -11.32 3.76 -8.69
CA THR A 69 -11.84 3.89 -10.05
C THR A 69 -12.91 2.82 -10.26
N GLY A 70 -14.12 3.08 -9.76
CA GLY A 70 -15.22 2.11 -9.77
C GLY A 70 -14.96 0.92 -8.84
N ILE A 71 -14.63 -0.23 -9.43
CA ILE A 71 -14.30 -1.47 -8.70
C ILE A 71 -12.80 -1.62 -8.43
N ASP A 72 -11.96 -0.83 -9.11
CA ASP A 72 -10.51 -0.92 -9.04
C ASP A 72 -9.94 0.09 -8.04
N LEU A 73 -8.70 -0.17 -7.63
CA LEU A 73 -7.86 0.72 -6.86
C LEU A 73 -6.63 1.10 -7.66
N VAL A 74 -6.37 2.39 -7.81
CA VAL A 74 -5.11 2.89 -8.35
C VAL A 74 -4.26 3.37 -7.20
N PHE A 75 -3.16 2.66 -6.95
CA PHE A 75 -2.14 3.04 -5.98
C PHE A 75 -1.09 3.91 -6.67
N ALA A 76 -0.58 4.93 -5.98
CA ALA A 76 0.48 5.77 -6.48
C ALA A 76 1.50 6.14 -5.39
N ALA A 77 2.76 6.18 -5.79
CA ALA A 77 3.90 6.68 -5.02
C ALA A 77 4.98 7.17 -5.99
N ASN A 78 5.64 8.28 -5.66
CA ASN A 78 6.81 8.78 -6.38
C ASN A 78 6.68 8.78 -7.91
N ASN A 79 5.61 9.37 -8.43
CA ASN A 79 5.28 9.44 -9.88
C ASN A 79 5.09 8.09 -10.58
N ARG A 80 5.01 6.98 -9.84
CA ARG A 80 4.60 5.66 -10.33
C ARG A 80 3.20 5.34 -9.83
N SER A 81 2.45 4.59 -10.63
CA SER A 81 1.11 4.14 -10.26
C SER A 81 0.84 2.73 -10.73
N VAL A 82 0.02 1.99 -9.99
CA VAL A 82 -0.46 0.67 -10.38
C VAL A 82 -1.96 0.55 -10.14
N LEU A 83 -2.66 -0.01 -11.12
CA LEU A 83 -4.07 -0.34 -11.02
C LEU A 83 -4.23 -1.78 -10.55
N VAL A 84 -5.04 -1.97 -9.51
CA VAL A 84 -5.34 -3.27 -8.90
C VAL A 84 -6.84 -3.49 -8.93
N SER A 85 -7.26 -4.51 -9.66
CA SER A 85 -8.66 -4.91 -9.75
C SER A 85 -9.03 -6.00 -8.75
N SER A 86 -10.28 -5.96 -8.28
CA SER A 86 -10.86 -7.05 -7.49
C SER A 86 -10.76 -8.40 -8.22
N PRO A 87 -10.52 -9.53 -7.52
CA PRO A 87 -10.24 -9.64 -6.08
C PRO A 87 -8.82 -9.17 -5.73
N PHE A 88 -8.65 -8.51 -4.58
CA PHE A 88 -7.38 -7.99 -4.07
C PHE A 88 -6.52 -9.09 -3.43
N THR A 89 -5.96 -9.96 -4.27
CA THR A 89 -5.06 -11.05 -3.86
C THR A 89 -3.64 -10.55 -3.59
N ALA A 90 -2.83 -11.33 -2.87
CA ALA A 90 -1.44 -10.98 -2.57
C ALA A 90 -0.63 -10.72 -3.85
N ASP A 91 -0.71 -11.60 -4.85
CA ASP A 91 0.00 -11.45 -6.12
C ASP A 91 -0.32 -10.13 -6.85
N LYS A 92 -1.58 -9.68 -6.79
CA LYS A 92 -1.98 -8.40 -7.41
C LYS A 92 -1.57 -7.17 -6.59
N LEU A 93 -1.29 -7.35 -5.29
CA LEU A 93 -0.81 -6.28 -4.41
C LEU A 93 0.72 -6.16 -4.41
N ARG A 94 1.47 -7.18 -4.84
CA ARG A 94 2.94 -7.10 -4.94
C ARG A 94 3.44 -5.91 -5.77
N PRO A 95 2.87 -5.60 -6.95
CA PRO A 95 3.26 -4.42 -7.72
C PRO A 95 3.12 -3.09 -6.97
N VAL A 96 2.22 -3.01 -5.97
CA VAL A 96 2.07 -1.83 -5.11
C VAL A 96 3.31 -1.66 -4.22
N LEU A 97 3.86 -2.76 -3.73
CA LEU A 97 5.08 -2.75 -2.92
C LEU A 97 6.30 -2.45 -3.78
N ASP A 98 6.36 -2.98 -4.99
CA ASP A 98 7.45 -2.69 -5.95
C ASP A 98 7.59 -1.19 -6.21
N ILE A 99 6.47 -0.48 -6.47
CA ILE A 99 6.52 0.98 -6.64
C ILE A 99 6.83 1.73 -5.35
N ALA A 100 6.50 1.18 -4.18
CA ALA A 100 6.75 1.82 -2.89
C ALA A 100 8.24 1.78 -2.53
N VAL A 101 8.92 0.65 -2.81
CA VAL A 101 10.34 0.44 -2.51
C VAL A 101 11.28 0.91 -3.62
N ALA A 102 10.76 1.22 -4.81
CA ALA A 102 11.56 1.57 -5.99
C ALA A 102 12.55 2.74 -5.79
N ASP A 103 12.23 3.69 -4.90
CA ASP A 103 13.13 4.82 -4.57
C ASP A 103 13.67 4.73 -3.13
N SER A 104 13.65 3.54 -2.54
CA SER A 104 14.26 3.35 -1.22
C SER A 104 15.76 3.63 -1.31
N PRO A 105 16.29 4.54 -0.47
CA PRO A 105 17.73 4.81 -0.41
C PRO A 105 18.50 3.69 0.29
N ILE A 106 17.79 2.74 0.90
CA ILE A 106 18.35 1.59 1.62
C ILE A 106 17.92 0.29 0.94
N PRO A 107 18.77 -0.75 0.94
CA PRO A 107 18.38 -2.08 0.46
C PRO A 107 17.32 -2.64 1.41
N LEU A 108 16.14 -2.93 0.85
CA LEU A 108 14.99 -3.50 1.57
C LEU A 108 14.76 -4.98 1.25
N ILE A 109 15.59 -5.55 0.35
CA ILE A 109 15.54 -6.93 -0.13
C ILE A 109 16.99 -7.37 -0.42
#